data_AF-A0A7V1F8Z3-F1
#
_entry.id   AF-A0A7V1F8Z3-F1
#
_cell.length_a   1.000
_cell.length_b   1.000
_cell.length_c   1.000
_cell.angle_alpha   90.00
_cell.angle_beta   90.00
_cell.angle_gamma   90.00
#
_symmetry.space_group_name_H-M   'P 1'
#
loop_
_entity.id
_entity.type
_entity.pdbx_description
1 polymer ?
#
loop_
_entity_poly.entity_id
_entity_poly.type
_entity_poly.pdbx_seq_one_letter_code
_entity_poly.pdbx_strand_id
1 'polypeptide(L)'
;MLAFVFPGQGSQQIGMGADLFEANDLARTFYDRANEVLGFDLQKISFEGPEETLKQTRVTQPALFVHSVIVDRLLKQKGFQPEIVAGHSLGEYSAVV
;
A
#
# COMPACT_ATOMS: atom_id res chain seq x y z
N MET A 1 -11.42 4.62 21.37
CA MET A 1 -10.47 5.44 20.61
C MET A 1 -9.43 4.57 19.93
N LEU A 2 -9.67 4.30 18.64
CA LEU A 2 -8.75 3.63 17.73
C LEU A 2 -8.23 4.67 16.71
N ALA A 3 -6.93 4.65 16.45
CA ALA A 3 -6.30 5.50 15.44
C ALA A 3 -5.52 4.65 14.43
N PHE A 4 -5.65 4.97 13.15
CA PHE A 4 -4.76 4.42 12.11
C PHE A 4 -3.71 5.46 11.75
N VAL A 5 -2.44 5.04 11.74
CA VAL A 5 -1.31 5.88 11.37
C VAL A 5 -0.60 5.25 10.20
N PHE A 6 -0.50 6.00 9.11
CA PHE A 6 0.02 5.51 7.84
C PHE A 6 1.49 5.93 7.66
N PRO A 7 2.40 4.98 7.38
CA PRO A 7 3.82 5.28 7.22
C PRO A 7 4.09 5.99 5.89
N GLY A 8 5.19 6.76 5.86
CA GLY A 8 5.70 7.42 4.66
C GLY A 8 6.84 6.66 3.98
N GLN A 9 7.48 7.31 3.01
CA GLN A 9 8.66 6.77 2.33
C GLN A 9 9.77 6.39 3.33
N GLY A 10 10.41 5.25 3.10
CA GLY A 10 11.44 4.66 3.97
C GLY A 10 11.02 3.31 4.56
N SER A 11 9.71 3.00 4.60
CA SER A 11 9.19 1.73 5.11
C SER A 11 8.98 0.65 4.06
N GLN A 12 9.22 0.93 2.77
CA GLN A 12 9.09 -0.04 1.69
C GLN A 12 10.13 -1.16 1.81
N GLN A 13 9.73 -2.39 1.51
CA GLN A 13 10.61 -3.56 1.50
C GLN A 13 10.21 -4.50 0.36
N ILE A 14 11.19 -5.24 -0.18
CA ILE A 14 10.91 -6.31 -1.14
C ILE A 14 10.03 -7.38 -0.47
N GLY A 15 9.03 -7.86 -1.21
CA GLY A 15 8.04 -8.82 -0.72
C GLY A 15 6.79 -8.17 -0.13
N MET A 16 6.74 -6.83 -0.02
CA MET A 16 5.59 -6.15 0.58
C MET A 16 4.29 -6.44 -0.18
N GLY A 17 3.27 -6.89 0.54
CA GLY A 17 1.93 -7.12 0.02
C GLY A 17 1.73 -8.36 -0.86
N ALA A 18 2.76 -9.20 -1.05
CA ALA A 18 2.63 -10.46 -1.78
C ALA A 18 1.68 -11.42 -1.06
N ASP A 19 1.80 -11.54 0.26
CA ASP A 19 0.92 -12.31 1.13
C ASP A 19 -0.54 -11.85 1.06
N LEU A 20 -0.76 -10.53 1.07
CA LEU A 20 -2.08 -9.94 0.94
C LEU A 20 -2.68 -10.20 -0.45
N PHE A 21 -1.87 -10.07 -1.50
CA PHE A 21 -2.25 -10.35 -2.89
C PHE A 21 -2.66 -11.82 -3.09
N GLU A 22 -1.93 -12.77 -2.50
CA GLU A 22 -2.25 -14.19 -2.58
C GLU A 22 -3.53 -14.52 -1.80
N ALA A 23 -3.71 -13.94 -0.61
CA ALA A 23 -4.81 -14.30 0.28
C ALA A 23 -6.13 -13.54 0.02
N ASN A 24 -6.14 -12.41 -0.69
CA ASN A 24 -7.30 -11.53 -0.76
C ASN A 24 -7.59 -11.01 -2.17
N ASP A 25 -8.82 -11.22 -2.68
CA ASP A 25 -9.28 -10.68 -3.97
C ASP A 25 -9.28 -9.13 -3.99
N LEU A 26 -9.51 -8.51 -2.84
CA LEU A 26 -9.41 -7.05 -2.70
C LEU A 26 -8.00 -6.57 -3.07
N ALA A 27 -6.96 -7.23 -2.53
CA ALA A 27 -5.59 -6.85 -2.80
C ALA A 27 -5.25 -7.04 -4.30
N ARG A 28 -5.67 -8.16 -4.91
CA ARG A 28 -5.54 -8.39 -6.36
C ARG A 28 -6.13 -7.24 -7.17
N THR A 29 -7.38 -6.87 -6.86
CA THR A 29 -8.10 -5.78 -7.54
C THR A 29 -7.35 -4.45 -7.44
N PHE A 30 -6.79 -4.12 -6.27
CA PHE A 30 -6.05 -2.87 -6.09
C PHE A 30 -4.72 -2.85 -6.84
N TYR A 31 -3.98 -3.97 -6.86
CA TYR A 31 -2.74 -4.08 -7.63
C TYR A 31 -3.00 -4.05 -9.14
N ASP A 32 -4.02 -4.76 -9.63
CA ASP A 32 -4.42 -4.72 -11.04
C ASP A 32 -4.77 -3.29 -11.47
N ARG A 33 -5.55 -2.58 -10.66
CA ARG A 33 -5.90 -1.18 -10.91
C ARG A 33 -4.68 -0.26 -10.87
N ALA A 34 -3.76 -0.48 -9.93
CA ALA A 34 -2.54 0.30 -9.84
C ALA A 34 -1.67 0.10 -11.10
N ASN A 35 -1.52 -1.13 -11.57
CA ASN A 35 -0.77 -1.45 -12.78
C ASN A 35 -1.36 -0.77 -14.01
N GLU A 36 -2.69 -0.79 -14.15
CA GLU A 36 -3.42 -0.11 -15.22
C GLU A 36 -3.17 1.41 -15.21
N VAL A 37 -3.30 2.05 -14.03
CA VAL A 37 -3.15 3.50 -13.88
C VAL A 37 -1.71 3.97 -14.05
N LEU A 38 -0.74 3.19 -13.57
CA LEU A 38 0.68 3.55 -13.58
C LEU A 38 1.37 3.21 -14.89
N GLY A 39 0.82 2.26 -15.67
CA GLY A 39 1.42 1.79 -16.92
C GLY A 39 2.66 0.91 -16.71
N PHE A 40 2.89 0.40 -15.50
CA PHE A 40 3.94 -0.57 -15.21
C PHE A 40 3.50 -1.53 -14.11
N ASP A 41 4.18 -2.67 -14.04
CA ASP A 41 3.90 -3.74 -13.08
C ASP A 41 4.43 -3.39 -11.69
N LEU A 42 3.60 -2.70 -10.90
CA LEU A 42 3.92 -2.30 -9.53
C LEU A 42 4.06 -3.53 -8.63
N GLN A 43 3.16 -4.50 -8.77
CA GLN A 43 3.16 -5.69 -7.93
C GLN A 43 4.47 -6.48 -8.06
N LYS A 44 4.97 -6.68 -9.29
CA LYS A 44 6.24 -7.38 -9.51
C LYS A 44 7.41 -6.66 -8.86
N ILE A 45 7.46 -5.33 -8.98
CA ILE A 45 8.53 -4.55 -8.36
C ILE A 45 8.42 -4.60 -6.82
N SER A 46 7.21 -4.51 -6.27
CA SER A 46 6.99 -4.61 -4.82
C SER A 46 7.33 -6.00 -4.26
N PHE A 47 7.01 -7.07 -5.00
CA PHE A 47 7.16 -8.45 -4.52
C PHE A 47 8.56 -9.00 -4.74
N GLU A 48 9.14 -8.73 -5.91
CA GLU A 48 10.38 -9.37 -6.38
C GLU A 48 11.54 -8.38 -6.49
N GLY A 49 11.27 -7.08 -6.64
CA GLY A 49 12.28 -6.04 -6.79
C GLY A 49 12.69 -5.78 -8.25
N PRO A 50 13.92 -5.28 -8.49
CA PRO A 50 15.01 -5.11 -7.53
C PRO A 50 14.80 -3.95 -6.55
N GLU A 51 15.46 -4.02 -5.39
CA GLU A 51 15.35 -3.03 -4.31
C GLU A 51 15.62 -1.59 -4.79
N GLU A 52 16.62 -1.41 -5.64
CA GLU A 52 16.98 -0.11 -6.19
C GLU A 52 15.87 0.51 -7.05
N THR A 53 15.05 -0.31 -7.72
CA THR A 53 13.86 0.19 -8.44
C THR A 53 12.76 0.55 -7.45
N LEU A 54 12.52 -0.27 -6.43
CA LEU A 54 11.52 0.01 -5.39
C LEU A 54 11.87 1.27 -4.58
N LYS A 55 13.15 1.63 -4.44
CA LYS A 55 13.63 2.86 -3.78
C LYS A 55 13.46 4.13 -4.62
N GLN A 56 13.15 4.02 -5.92
CA GLN A 56 12.87 5.21 -6.72
C GLN A 56 11.55 5.81 -6.28
N THR A 57 11.53 7.08 -5.89
CA THR A 57 10.32 7.76 -5.37
C THR A 57 9.07 7.56 -6.24
N ARG A 58 9.20 7.56 -7.57
CA ARG A 58 8.10 7.31 -8.52
C ARG A 58 7.44 5.93 -8.38
N VAL A 59 8.16 4.97 -7.80
CA VAL A 59 7.69 3.60 -7.51
C VAL A 59 7.38 3.45 -6.01
N THR A 60 8.25 3.96 -5.15
CA THR A 60 8.07 3.84 -3.69
C THR A 60 6.75 4.42 -3.22
N GLN A 61 6.39 5.61 -3.72
CA GLN A 61 5.18 6.29 -3.29
C GLN A 61 3.90 5.53 -3.67
N PRO A 62 3.68 5.13 -4.94
CA PRO A 62 2.51 4.32 -5.26
C PRO A 62 2.52 2.95 -4.56
N ALA A 63 3.67 2.29 -4.39
CA ALA A 63 3.75 1.00 -3.67
C ALA A 63 3.23 1.11 -2.23
N LEU A 64 3.72 2.11 -1.48
CA LEU A 64 3.31 2.34 -0.10
C LEU A 64 1.85 2.79 0.01
N PHE A 65 1.37 3.60 -0.93
CA PHE A 65 -0.02 4.04 -0.97
C PHE A 65 -0.96 2.85 -1.19
N VAL A 66 -0.72 2.06 -2.24
CA VAL A 66 -1.54 0.88 -2.56
C VAL A 66 -1.55 -0.10 -1.40
N HIS A 67 -0.39 -0.41 -0.83
CA HIS A 67 -0.30 -1.31 0.33
C HIS A 67 -1.09 -0.77 1.53
N SER A 68 -0.93 0.52 1.85
CA SER A 68 -1.63 1.16 2.97
C SER A 68 -3.15 1.10 2.82
N VAL A 69 -3.66 1.37 1.61
CA VAL A 69 -5.10 1.33 1.33
C VAL A 69 -5.63 -0.09 1.41
N ILE A 70 -4.91 -1.08 0.89
CA ILE A 70 -5.30 -2.49 1.02
C ILE A 70 -5.44 -2.87 2.50
N VAL A 71 -4.44 -2.56 3.32
CA VAL A 71 -4.45 -2.88 4.75
C VAL A 71 -5.58 -2.15 5.48
N ASP A 72 -5.80 -0.86 5.21
CA ASP A 72 -6.93 -0.08 5.76
C ASP A 72 -8.28 -0.76 5.49
N ARG A 73 -8.53 -1.11 4.23
CA ARG A 73 -9.80 -1.70 3.81
C ARG A 73 -9.99 -3.09 4.39
N LEU A 74 -8.95 -3.92 4.45
CA LEU A 74 -9.02 -5.25 5.07
C LEU A 74 -9.26 -5.17 6.58
N LEU A 75 -8.64 -4.21 7.28
CA LEU A 75 -8.90 -4.00 8.71
C LEU A 75 -10.33 -3.52 8.95
N LYS A 76 -10.83 -2.57 8.16
CA LYS A 76 -12.22 -2.09 8.24
C LYS A 76 -13.23 -3.21 7.96
N GLN A 77 -12.97 -4.10 6.99
CA GLN A 77 -13.79 -5.29 6.74
C GLN A 77 -13.82 -6.26 7.94
N LYS A 78 -12.75 -6.31 8.75
CA LYS A 78 -12.69 -7.08 10.00
C LYS A 78 -13.31 -6.36 11.21
N GLY A 79 -13.93 -5.20 10.99
CA GLY A 79 -14.62 -4.43 12.04
C GLY A 79 -13.75 -3.41 12.78
N PHE A 80 -12.49 -3.22 12.38
CA PHE A 80 -11.65 -2.15 12.94
C PHE A 80 -12.03 -0.80 12.31
N GLN A 81 -12.75 0.02 13.05
CA GLN A 81 -13.21 1.34 12.61
C GLN A 81 -12.47 2.44 13.38
N PRO A 82 -11.45 3.08 12.78
CA PRO A 82 -10.70 4.13 13.46
C PRO A 82 -11.56 5.41 13.58
N GLU A 83 -11.45 6.08 14.72
CA GLU A 83 -12.07 7.39 14.96
C GLU A 83 -11.14 8.53 14.51
N ILE A 84 -9.84 8.23 14.38
CA ILE A 84 -8.79 9.17 14.05
C ILE A 84 -7.87 8.53 13.01
N VAL A 85 -7.45 9.31 12.03
CA VAL A 85 -6.45 8.91 11.04
C VAL A 85 -5.36 9.98 10.97
N ALA A 86 -4.13 9.55 10.75
CA ALA A 86 -2.98 10.43 10.52
C ALA A 86 -1.98 9.73 9.62
N GLY A 87 -1.11 10.50 8.96
CA GLY A 87 -0.07 9.93 8.13
C GLY A 87 1.17 10.80 8.08
N HIS A 88 2.32 10.18 7.89
CA HIS A 88 3.59 10.90 7.78
C HIS A 88 3.97 11.10 6.31
N SER A 89 4.03 12.36 5.85
CA SER A 89 4.39 12.70 4.47
C SER A 89 3.46 11.99 3.47
N LEU A 90 3.95 11.08 2.63
CA LEU A 90 3.12 10.26 1.75
C LEU A 90 1.96 9.56 2.48
N GLY A 91 2.18 9.12 3.72
CA GLY A 91 1.14 8.45 4.50
C GLY A 91 -0.10 9.33 4.73
N GLU A 92 0.04 10.66 4.66
CA GLU A 92 -1.11 11.57 4.76
C GLU A 92 -2.10 11.36 3.61
N TYR A 93 -1.61 11.05 2.39
CA TYR A 93 -2.48 10.68 1.27
C TYR A 93 -3.23 9.39 1.54
N SER A 94 -2.57 8.39 2.14
CA SER A 94 -3.23 7.13 2.54
C SER A 94 -4.28 7.35 3.64
N ALA A 95 -4.06 8.34 4.52
CA ALA A 95 -4.95 8.62 5.64
C ALA A 95 -6.29 9.24 5.21
N VAL A 96 -6.32 9.98 4.10
CA VAL A 96 -7.49 10.76 3.67
C VAL A 96 -8.42 10.05 2.67
N VAL A 97 -8.11 8.80 2.26
CA VAL A 97 -8.82 8.06 1.19
C VAL A 97 -9.66 6.85 1.63
#